data_AF-A0A379QPE6-F1
#
_entry.id   AF-A0A379QPE6-F1
#
_cell.length_a   1.000
_cell.length_b   1.000
_cell.length_c   1.000
_cell.angle_alpha   90.00
_cell.angle_beta   90.00
_cell.angle_gamma   90.00
#
_symmetry.space_group_name_H-M   'P 1'
#
loop_
_entity.id
_entity.type
_entity.pdbx_description
1 polymer ?
#
loop_
_entity_poly.entity_id
_entity_poly.type
_entity_poly.pdbx_seq_one_letter_code
_entity_poly.pdbx_strand_id
1 'polypeptide(L)'
;MKNNYNILGKNYHLEKVNNIYDELSGLDFTKKVSDEITRLDEDLLQLVFNDKLIIDVGWYPPFDENGEFIIQMIQNSDWENPSVAISSGWDKNELIEMLSTVLEQLPFCLKS
;
A
#
# COMPACT_ATOMS: atom_id res chain seq x y z
N MET A 1 6.26 -8.64 18.34
CA MET A 1 5.69 -7.49 19.06
C MET A 1 4.62 -6.89 18.15
N LYS A 2 3.45 -6.53 18.70
CA LYS A 2 2.40 -5.83 17.96
C LYS A 2 2.81 -4.37 17.84
N ASN A 3 2.91 -3.85 16.63
CA ASN A 3 3.22 -2.45 16.39
C ASN A 3 2.01 -1.75 15.77
N ASN A 4 1.80 -0.49 16.15
CA ASN A 4 0.77 0.35 15.58
C ASN A 4 1.41 1.17 14.46
N TYR A 5 0.88 1.03 13.25
CA TYR A 5 1.31 1.78 12.08
C TYR A 5 0.20 2.75 11.68
N ASN A 6 0.53 4.03 11.53
CA ASN A 6 -0.40 5.00 10.96
C ASN A 6 -0.13 5.10 9.47
N ILE A 7 -1.04 4.57 8.65
CA ILE A 7 -0.93 4.56 7.20
C ILE A 7 -2.17 5.26 6.65
N LEU A 8 -1.99 6.26 5.79
CA LEU A 8 -3.04 7.13 5.24
C LEU A 8 -3.91 7.79 6.32
N GLY A 9 -3.39 7.97 7.54
CA GLY A 9 -4.14 8.50 8.69
C GLY A 9 -4.95 7.45 9.47
N LYS A 10 -4.98 6.18 9.03
CA LYS A 10 -5.64 5.07 9.73
C LYS A 10 -4.62 4.24 10.52
N ASN A 11 -4.98 3.84 11.72
CA ASN A 11 -4.12 3.01 12.56
C ASN A 11 -4.34 1.52 12.23
N TYR A 12 -3.26 0.81 11.94
CA TYR A 12 -3.22 -0.62 11.69
C TYR A 12 -2.39 -1.32 12.76
N HIS A 13 -2.91 -2.42 13.27
CA HIS A 13 -2.21 -3.30 14.21
C HIS A 13 -1.57 -4.44 13.44
N LEU A 14 -0.31 -4.29 13.06
CA LEU A 14 0.40 -5.27 12.24
C LEU A 14 1.48 -5.98 13.07
N GLU A 15 1.52 -7.30 12.96
CA GLU A 15 2.56 -8.14 13.55
C GLU A 15 3.60 -8.51 12.49
N LYS A 16 4.82 -8.84 12.93
CA LYS A 16 5.92 -9.36 12.09
C LYS A 16 6.40 -8.44 10.96
N VAL A 17 5.99 -7.17 10.96
CA VAL A 17 6.58 -6.15 10.10
C VAL A 17 8.04 -5.98 10.49
N ASN A 18 8.93 -6.24 9.54
CA ASN A 18 10.37 -6.11 9.65
C ASN A 18 10.82 -4.70 9.23
N ASN A 19 10.24 -4.20 8.14
CA ASN A 19 10.55 -2.89 7.60
C ASN A 19 9.29 -2.24 7.01
N ILE A 20 9.25 -0.91 7.03
CA ILE A 20 8.22 -0.10 6.42
C ILE A 20 8.86 1.06 5.65
N TYR A 21 8.36 1.31 4.46
CA TYR A 21 8.57 2.54 3.69
C TYR A 21 7.20 3.12 3.36
N ASP A 22 6.99 4.43 3.58
CA ASP A 22 5.66 5.06 3.45
C ASP A 22 5.79 6.54 3.05
N GLU A 23 5.81 6.80 1.75
CA GLU A 23 5.60 8.14 1.16
C GLU A 23 4.11 8.37 0.83
N LEU A 24 3.35 7.28 0.66
CA LEU A 24 1.93 7.28 0.33
C LEU A 24 1.10 8.11 1.34
N SER A 25 1.37 7.94 2.63
CA SER A 25 0.70 8.70 3.70
C SER A 25 0.94 10.21 3.63
N GLY A 26 2.00 10.64 2.93
CA GLY A 26 2.34 12.04 2.73
C GLY A 26 1.66 12.71 1.54
N LEU A 27 0.88 11.99 0.72
CA LEU A 27 0.16 12.56 -0.42
C LEU A 27 -1.03 13.43 0.02
N ASP A 28 -1.29 14.51 -0.72
CA ASP A 28 -2.43 15.39 -0.49
C ASP A 28 -3.61 15.05 -1.43
N PHE A 29 -4.48 14.15 -0.95
CA PHE A 29 -5.69 13.74 -1.66
C PHE A 29 -6.77 14.83 -1.78
N THR A 30 -6.57 16.03 -1.20
CA THR A 30 -7.46 17.17 -1.46
C THR A 30 -7.15 17.88 -2.77
N LYS A 31 -5.98 17.59 -3.35
CA LYS A 31 -5.55 18.10 -4.66
C LYS A 31 -5.86 17.12 -5.79
N LYS A 32 -5.65 17.57 -7.03
CA LYS A 32 -5.72 16.70 -8.20
C LYS A 32 -4.45 15.87 -8.33
N VAL A 33 -4.55 14.75 -9.05
CA VAL A 33 -3.40 13.91 -9.44
C VAL A 33 -2.27 14.76 -10.02
N SER A 34 -2.58 15.68 -10.95
CA SER A 34 -1.62 16.58 -11.61
C SER A 34 -0.78 17.42 -10.64
N ASP A 35 -1.29 17.72 -9.44
CA ASP A 35 -0.59 18.54 -8.45
C ASP A 35 0.40 17.73 -7.61
N GLU A 36 0.21 16.42 -7.51
CA GLU A 36 1.09 15.49 -6.77
C GLU A 36 1.91 14.58 -7.72
N ILE A 37 1.71 14.70 -9.04
CA ILE A 37 2.18 13.76 -10.06
C ILE A 37 3.67 13.41 -9.98
N THR A 38 4.51 14.38 -9.62
CA THR A 38 5.98 14.19 -9.49
C THR A 38 6.39 13.25 -8.35
N ARG A 39 5.45 12.89 -7.48
CA ARG A 39 5.63 11.95 -6.37
C ARG A 39 5.03 10.58 -6.66
N LEU A 40 4.27 10.44 -7.75
CA LEU A 40 3.49 9.24 -8.04
C LEU A 40 4.31 8.28 -8.90
N ASP A 41 5.20 7.53 -8.25
CA ASP A 41 5.99 6.46 -8.86
C ASP A 41 5.54 5.07 -8.40
N GLU A 42 6.32 4.05 -8.75
CA GLU A 42 6.03 2.65 -8.48
C GLU A 42 6.22 2.26 -7.00
N ASP A 43 6.88 3.09 -6.19
CA ASP A 43 7.29 2.79 -4.82
C ASP A 43 6.69 3.84 -3.85
N LEU A 44 5.44 3.67 -3.42
CA LEU A 44 4.77 4.63 -2.52
C LEU A 44 4.62 4.10 -1.09
N LEU A 45 4.34 2.81 -0.93
CA LEU A 45 4.23 2.14 0.37
C LEU A 45 4.75 0.71 0.23
N GLN A 46 5.68 0.31 1.11
CA GLN A 46 6.15 -1.08 1.18
C GLN A 46 6.19 -1.56 2.63
N LEU A 47 5.41 -2.60 2.94
CA LEU A 47 5.41 -3.31 4.22
C LEU A 47 6.10 -4.66 4.04
N VAL A 48 7.30 -4.82 4.61
CA VAL A 48 8.06 -6.07 4.54
C VAL A 48 7.85 -6.87 5.82
N PHE A 49 7.38 -8.11 5.69
CA PHE A 49 7.16 -9.02 6.81
C PHE A 49 8.24 -10.11 6.89
N ASN A 50 8.52 -10.61 8.09
CA ASN A 50 9.54 -11.64 8.33
C ASN A 50 9.36 -12.96 7.54
N ASP A 51 8.14 -13.23 7.04
CA ASP A 51 7.78 -14.48 6.36
C ASP A 51 7.93 -14.39 4.82
N LYS A 52 8.83 -13.54 4.32
CA LYS A 52 9.03 -13.25 2.87
C LYS A 52 7.78 -12.74 2.16
N LEU A 53 6.92 -12.05 2.91
CA LEU A 53 5.71 -11.43 2.40
C LEU A 53 5.92 -9.93 2.35
N ILE A 54 5.52 -9.32 1.24
CA ILE A 54 5.58 -7.87 1.02
C ILE A 54 4.19 -7.41 0.61
N ILE A 55 3.69 -6.36 1.24
CA ILE A 55 2.59 -5.56 0.70
C ILE A 55 3.21 -4.33 0.08
N ASP A 56 2.98 -4.14 -1.21
CA ASP A 56 3.50 -3.03 -1.98
C ASP A 56 2.36 -2.20 -2.56
N VAL A 57 2.53 -0.88 -2.61
CA VAL A 57 1.60 0.04 -3.27
C VAL A 57 2.41 1.04 -4.07
N GLY A 58 2.07 1.14 -5.35
CA GLY A 58 2.65 2.11 -6.28
C GLY A 58 1.60 2.69 -7.21
N TRP A 59 1.98 3.69 -7.98
CA TRP A 59 1.17 4.33 -9.00
C TRP A 59 1.62 3.91 -10.40
N TYR A 60 0.69 3.43 -11.22
CA TYR A 60 0.98 2.85 -12.53
C TYR A 60 0.04 3.40 -13.61
N PRO A 61 0.58 3.86 -14.76
CA PRO A 61 2.01 4.06 -15.04
C PRO A 61 2.60 5.17 -14.16
N PRO A 62 3.89 5.09 -13.79
CA PRO A 62 4.52 6.10 -12.96
C PRO A 62 4.50 7.47 -13.65
N PHE A 63 4.21 8.51 -12.87
CA PHE A 63 4.11 9.91 -13.31
C PHE A 63 3.06 10.18 -14.40
N ASP A 64 2.08 9.28 -14.59
CA ASP A 64 0.95 9.49 -15.50
C ASP A 64 -0.31 9.99 -14.76
N GLU A 65 -0.90 11.09 -15.21
CA GLU A 65 -2.10 11.67 -14.61
C GLU A 65 -3.34 10.73 -14.66
N ASN A 66 -3.33 9.77 -15.59
CA ASN A 66 -4.37 8.76 -15.75
C ASN A 66 -4.00 7.41 -15.14
N GLY A 67 -2.94 7.35 -14.35
CA GLY A 67 -2.58 6.13 -13.64
C GLY A 67 -3.57 5.77 -12.53
N GLU A 68 -3.25 4.68 -11.85
CA GLU A 68 -4.00 4.19 -10.70
C GLU A 68 -3.03 3.61 -9.67
N PHE A 69 -3.46 3.57 -8.40
CA PHE A 69 -2.73 2.84 -7.39
C PHE A 69 -2.90 1.34 -7.65
N ILE A 70 -1.81 0.59 -7.60
CA ILE A 70 -1.84 -0.87 -7.60
C ILE A 70 -1.34 -1.35 -6.24
N ILE A 71 -2.17 -2.11 -5.53
CA ILE A 71 -1.83 -2.75 -4.26
C ILE A 71 -1.51 -4.22 -4.54
N GLN A 72 -0.30 -4.64 -4.18
CA GLN A 72 0.21 -5.98 -4.45
C GLN A 72 0.55 -6.72 -3.17
N MET A 73 0.26 -8.02 -3.16
CA MET A 73 0.76 -8.96 -2.16
C MET A 73 1.78 -9.90 -2.79
N ILE A 74 3.06 -9.65 -2.51
CA ILE A 74 4.19 -10.34 -3.11
C ILE A 74 4.76 -11.37 -2.14
N GLN A 75 4.90 -12.61 -2.60
CA GLN A 75 5.45 -13.71 -1.82
C GLN A 75 6.80 -14.12 -2.36
N ASN A 76 7.76 -14.40 -1.47
CA ASN A 76 9.10 -14.88 -1.84
C ASN A 76 9.86 -13.96 -2.81
N SER A 77 9.55 -12.66 -2.83
CA SER A 77 10.09 -11.68 -3.78
C SER A 77 9.75 -11.98 -5.25
N ASP A 78 8.67 -12.71 -5.53
CA ASP A 78 8.15 -12.95 -6.88
C ASP A 78 7.27 -11.77 -7.33
N TRP A 79 7.93 -10.69 -7.75
CA TRP A 79 7.28 -9.46 -8.23
C TRP A 79 6.50 -9.67 -9.54
N GLU A 80 6.88 -10.67 -10.33
CA GLU A 80 6.22 -11.00 -11.60
C GLU A 80 4.88 -11.71 -11.39
N ASN A 81 4.67 -12.34 -10.23
CA ASN A 81 3.47 -13.11 -9.91
C ASN A 81 2.95 -12.78 -8.51
N PRO A 82 2.44 -11.55 -8.28
CA PRO A 82 1.85 -11.20 -7.01
C PRO A 82 0.62 -12.08 -6.74
N SER A 83 0.49 -12.56 -5.51
CA SER A 83 -0.64 -13.40 -5.07
C SER A 83 -1.96 -12.64 -5.00
N VAL A 84 -1.89 -11.32 -4.87
CA VAL A 84 -3.01 -10.37 -4.98
C VAL A 84 -2.51 -9.15 -5.73
N ALA A 85 -3.29 -8.65 -6.68
CA ALA A 85 -3.12 -7.35 -7.31
C ALA A 85 -4.49 -6.72 -7.50
N ILE A 86 -4.74 -5.59 -6.85
CA ILE A 86 -5.99 -4.83 -6.97
C ILE A 86 -5.67 -3.36 -7.22
N SER A 87 -6.53 -2.67 -7.96
CA SER A 87 -6.34 -1.26 -8.27
C SER A 87 -7.29 -0.34 -7.50
N SER A 88 -6.88 0.90 -7.34
CA SER A 88 -7.72 1.98 -6.81
C SER A 88 -7.39 3.30 -7.50
N GLY A 89 -8.41 4.12 -7.75
CA GLY A 89 -8.23 5.45 -8.33
C GLY A 89 -7.66 6.49 -7.34
N TRP A 90 -7.67 7.76 -7.74
CA TRP A 90 -7.31 8.89 -6.87
C TRP A 90 -8.43 9.24 -5.88
N ASP A 91 -8.79 8.30 -5.00
CA ASP A 91 -9.69 8.51 -3.87
C ASP A 91 -9.08 7.90 -2.60
N LYS A 92 -8.89 8.74 -1.58
CA LYS A 92 -8.23 8.31 -0.34
C LYS A 92 -9.00 7.22 0.40
N ASN A 93 -10.32 7.31 0.44
CA ASN A 93 -11.15 6.38 1.20
C ASN A 93 -11.21 5.03 0.50
N GLU A 94 -11.37 5.04 -0.83
CA GLU A 94 -11.30 3.84 -1.65
C GLU A 94 -9.95 3.13 -1.48
N LEU A 95 -8.84 3.88 -1.56
CA LEU A 95 -7.50 3.32 -1.36
C LEU A 95 -7.33 2.70 0.03
N ILE A 96 -7.83 3.37 1.08
CA ILE A 96 -7.82 2.83 2.46
C ILE A 96 -8.63 1.54 2.56
N GLU A 97 -9.81 1.47 1.91
CA GLU A 97 -10.67 0.28 1.91
C GLU A 97 -9.99 -0.90 1.19
N MET A 98 -9.39 -0.65 0.03
CA MET A 98 -8.66 -1.66 -0.75
C MET A 98 -7.42 -2.16 0.01
N LEU A 99 -6.62 -1.25 0.58
CA LEU A 99 -5.47 -1.61 1.40
C LEU A 99 -5.90 -2.43 2.63
N SER A 100 -6.99 -2.03 3.30
CA SER A 100 -7.53 -2.77 4.45
C SER A 100 -7.94 -4.19 4.04
N THR A 101 -8.58 -4.34 2.88
CA THR A 101 -9.00 -5.64 2.34
C THR A 101 -7.81 -6.57 2.08
N VAL A 102 -6.68 -6.05 1.58
CA VAL A 102 -5.46 -6.85 1.39
C VAL A 102 -4.81 -7.20 2.72
N LEU A 103 -4.72 -6.24 3.65
CA LEU A 103 -4.16 -6.46 4.99
C LEU A 103 -4.99 -7.47 5.80
N GLU A 104 -6.31 -7.51 5.66
CA GLU A 104 -7.19 -8.46 6.35
C GLU A 104 -7.02 -9.91 5.86
N GLN A 105 -6.44 -10.13 4.67
CA GLN A 105 -6.10 -11.47 4.18
C GLN A 105 -4.83 -12.02 4.84
N LEU A 106 -4.07 -11.18 5.56
CA LEU A 106 -2.86 -11.62 6.24
C LEU A 106 -3.21 -12.59 7.38
N PRO A 107 -2.57 -13.77 7.44
CA PRO A 107 -2.90 -14.79 8.44
C PRO A 107 -2.58 -14.38 9.89
N PHE A 108 -1.99 -13.20 10.09
CA PHE A 108 -1.57 -12.63 11.35
C PHE A 108 -2.15 -11.22 11.60
N CYS A 109 -3.05 -10.72 10.75
CA CYS A 109 -3.87 -9.55 11.07
C CYS A 109 -5.02 -10.00 11.97
N LEU A 110 -4.91 -9.69 13.27
CA LEU A 110 -5.96 -9.98 14.23
C LEU A 110 -7.15 -9.07 13.97
N LYS A 111 -8.30 -9.66 13.65
CA LYS A 111 -9.60 -8.99 13.73
C LYS A 111 -9.73 -8.41 15.14
N SER A 112 -9.77 -7.07 15.24
CA SER A 112 -10.26 -6.39 16.43
C SER A 112 -11.75 -6.68 16.61
#